data_AF-A0A1E4ZV98-F1
#
_entry.id   AF-A0A1E4ZV98-F1
#
_cell.length_a   1.000
_cell.length_b   1.000
_cell.length_c   1.000
_cell.angle_alpha   90.00
_cell.angle_beta   90.00
_cell.angle_gamma   90.00
#
_symmetry.space_group_name_H-M   'P 1'
#
loop_
_entity.id
_entity.type
_entity.pdbx_description
1 polymer ?
#
loop_
_entity_poly.entity_id
_entity_poly.type
_entity_poly.pdbx_seq_one_letter_code
_entity_poly.pdbx_strand_id
1 'polypeptide(L)'
;MNIKFISYITLIFMILGCVGEEDIKSQIDNELNTLTTIDHHTKYLEKIVHKDQEGRKNSKKLLDQYGYESKEYNDAIIALRKEDELRLVKIERYLRKFGHPKKNKVGEIAASAPYLVIHHVGSSKGEEENNFEFLYNAYIQEDIDYGAFSFYLNRMYTRKYRKRHQIESPYKPEDEINSLIQKLNLADRTKKLKMDK
;
A
#
# COMPACT_ATOMS: atom_id res chain seq x y z
N MET A 1 24.10 -46.55 -6.57
CA MET A 1 22.96 -45.72 -6.10
C MET A 1 22.31 -45.09 -7.31
N ASN A 2 21.07 -45.46 -7.62
CA ASN A 2 20.42 -45.19 -8.91
C ASN A 2 20.19 -43.68 -9.13
N ILE A 3 20.85 -43.09 -10.14
CA ILE A 3 20.77 -41.67 -10.51
C ILE A 3 19.32 -41.23 -10.82
N LYS A 4 18.44 -42.15 -11.22
CA LYS A 4 17.01 -41.89 -11.47
C LYS A 4 16.20 -41.56 -10.20
N PHE A 5 16.70 -41.90 -9.01
CA PHE A 5 16.01 -41.62 -7.74
C PHE A 5 16.27 -40.20 -7.22
N ILE A 6 17.41 -39.60 -7.60
CA ILE A 6 17.80 -38.23 -7.21
C ILE A 6 16.99 -37.18 -7.99
N SER A 7 16.53 -37.51 -9.20
CA SER A 7 15.70 -36.64 -10.04
C SER A 7 14.27 -36.44 -9.52
N TYR A 8 13.73 -37.37 -8.72
CA TYR A 8 12.37 -37.26 -8.18
C TYR A 8 12.29 -36.41 -6.92
N ILE A 9 13.38 -36.32 -6.15
CA ILE A 9 13.43 -35.57 -4.89
C ILE A 9 13.51 -34.04 -5.14
N THR A 10 14.07 -33.62 -6.28
CA THR A 10 14.15 -32.20 -6.66
C THR A 10 12.84 -31.63 -7.20
N LEU A 11 11.92 -32.48 -7.69
CA LEU A 11 10.61 -32.03 -8.20
C LEU A 11 9.57 -31.81 -7.08
N ILE A 12 9.72 -32.50 -5.94
CA ILE A 12 8.79 -32.39 -4.80
C ILE A 12 8.98 -31.07 -4.02
N PHE A 13 10.19 -30.50 -4.01
CA PHE A 13 10.45 -29.23 -3.30
C PHE A 13 9.89 -27.98 -3.99
N MET A 14 9.50 -28.03 -5.27
CA MET A 14 8.85 -26.89 -5.94
C MET A 14 7.36 -26.75 -5.60
N ILE A 15 6.70 -27.79 -5.10
CA ILE A 15 5.24 -27.81 -4.91
C ILE A 15 4.82 -27.22 -3.55
N LEU A 16 5.74 -27.17 -2.57
CA LEU A 16 5.43 -26.68 -1.21
C LEU A 16 5.47 -25.15 -1.07
N GLY A 17 6.03 -24.42 -2.04
CA GLY A 17 6.11 -22.96 -2.00
C GLY A 17 4.79 -22.23 -2.32
N CYS A 18 3.92 -22.84 -3.12
CA CYS A 18 2.67 -22.21 -3.56
C CYS A 18 1.53 -22.30 -2.52
N VAL A 19 1.53 -23.31 -1.65
CA VAL A 19 0.41 -23.57 -0.72
C VAL A 19 0.22 -22.43 0.30
N GLY A 20 1.29 -21.75 0.71
CA GLY A 20 1.23 -20.69 1.72
C GLY A 20 0.59 -19.38 1.24
N GLU A 21 0.73 -19.01 -0.05
CA GLU A 21 0.20 -17.74 -0.56
C GLU A 21 -1.30 -17.81 -0.84
N GLU A 22 -1.80 -18.94 -1.36
CA GLU A 22 -3.23 -19.16 -1.58
C GLU A 22 -4.02 -19.19 -0.26
N ASP A 23 -3.46 -19.81 0.78
CA ASP A 23 -4.10 -19.86 2.09
C ASP A 23 -4.27 -18.46 2.70
N ILE A 24 -3.22 -17.63 2.69
CA ILE A 24 -3.31 -16.24 3.18
C ILE A 24 -4.35 -15.43 2.40
N LYS A 25 -4.38 -15.56 1.07
CA LYS A 25 -5.36 -14.88 0.22
C LYS A 25 -6.79 -15.30 0.56
N SER A 26 -7.04 -16.59 0.70
CA SER A 26 -8.35 -17.14 1.10
C SER A 26 -8.79 -16.63 2.47
N GLN A 27 -7.88 -16.62 3.45
CA GLN A 27 -8.16 -16.07 4.78
C GLN A 27 -8.55 -14.59 4.73
N ILE A 28 -7.85 -13.78 3.92
CA ILE A 28 -8.19 -12.37 3.73
C ILE A 28 -9.57 -12.22 3.07
N ASP A 29 -9.90 -13.03 2.07
CA ASP A 29 -11.25 -12.96 1.45
C ASP A 29 -12.34 -13.32 2.44
N ASN A 30 -12.11 -14.32 3.29
CA ASN A 30 -13.03 -14.69 4.35
C ASN A 30 -13.20 -13.54 5.35
N GLU A 31 -12.12 -12.88 5.78
CA GLU A 31 -12.21 -11.65 6.59
C GLU A 31 -13.07 -10.59 5.88
N LEU A 32 -12.81 -10.32 4.60
CA LEU A 32 -13.52 -9.31 3.82
C LEU A 32 -14.99 -9.67 3.55
N ASN A 33 -15.37 -10.94 3.56
CA ASN A 33 -16.77 -11.38 3.42
C ASN A 33 -17.62 -11.05 4.66
N THR A 34 -16.98 -10.84 5.81
CA THR A 34 -17.68 -10.44 7.05
C THR A 34 -18.00 -8.95 7.14
N LEU A 35 -17.43 -8.12 6.25
CA LEU A 35 -17.63 -6.67 6.24
C LEU A 35 -18.96 -6.29 5.58
N THR A 36 -20.05 -6.43 6.33
CA THR A 36 -21.43 -6.23 5.85
C THR A 36 -22.02 -4.88 6.24
N THR A 37 -21.39 -4.15 7.16
CA THR A 37 -21.88 -2.86 7.68
C THR A 37 -20.77 -1.83 7.66
N ILE A 38 -21.13 -0.54 7.64
CA ILE A 38 -20.16 0.56 7.74
C ILE A 38 -19.27 0.41 8.98
N ASP A 39 -19.84 0.02 10.13
CA ASP A 39 -19.08 -0.23 11.35
C ASP A 39 -18.02 -1.35 11.19
N HIS A 40 -18.35 -2.43 10.47
CA HIS A 40 -17.38 -3.48 10.18
C HIS A 40 -16.23 -2.96 9.30
N HIS A 41 -16.54 -2.18 8.25
CA HIS A 41 -15.52 -1.56 7.41
C HIS A 41 -14.63 -0.60 8.20
N THR A 42 -15.23 0.27 9.02
CA THR A 42 -14.50 1.22 9.88
C THR A 42 -13.53 0.47 10.80
N LYS A 43 -14.02 -0.49 11.59
CA LYS A 43 -13.19 -1.27 12.52
C LYS A 43 -12.07 -2.04 11.82
N TYR A 44 -12.35 -2.60 10.65
CA TYR A 44 -11.35 -3.31 9.85
C TYR A 44 -10.20 -2.38 9.43
N LEU A 45 -10.52 -1.22 8.85
CA LEU A 45 -9.54 -0.27 8.34
C LEU A 45 -8.79 0.43 9.48
N GLU A 46 -9.47 0.84 10.54
CA GLU A 46 -8.83 1.43 11.72
C GLU A 46 -7.88 0.46 12.41
N LYS A 47 -8.21 -0.83 12.47
CA LYS A 47 -7.30 -1.87 12.99
C LYS A 47 -6.04 -1.97 12.14
N ILE A 48 -6.13 -1.83 10.81
CA ILE A 48 -4.95 -1.78 9.93
C ILE A 48 -4.10 -0.55 10.26
N VAL A 49 -4.69 0.63 10.35
CA VAL A 49 -3.97 1.87 10.70
C VAL A 49 -3.32 1.77 12.08
N HIS A 50 -4.04 1.26 13.07
CA HIS A 50 -3.51 1.14 14.44
C HIS A 50 -2.27 0.25 14.47
N LYS A 51 -2.36 -0.96 13.88
CA LYS A 51 -1.23 -1.90 13.80
C LYS A 51 -0.08 -1.35 12.98
N ASP A 52 -0.39 -0.65 11.89
CA ASP A 52 0.61 0.05 11.08
C ASP A 52 1.41 0.99 11.97
N GLN A 53 0.74 1.96 12.60
CA GLN A 53 1.36 3.00 13.42
C GLN A 53 2.07 2.44 14.68
N GLU A 54 1.53 1.40 15.30
CA GLU A 54 2.18 0.70 16.43
C GLU A 54 3.55 0.14 16.04
N GLY A 55 3.64 -0.54 14.88
CA GLY A 55 4.90 -1.09 14.37
C GLY A 55 6.00 -0.03 14.22
N ARG A 56 5.65 1.18 13.71
CA ARG A 56 6.64 2.28 13.60
C ARG A 56 7.01 2.90 14.93
N LYS A 57 6.05 3.04 15.85
CA LYS A 57 6.34 3.54 17.20
C LYS A 57 7.33 2.60 17.89
N ASN A 58 7.13 1.30 17.76
CA ASN A 58 8.04 0.30 18.31
C ASN A 58 9.42 0.35 17.64
N SER A 59 9.50 0.39 16.30
CA SER A 59 10.81 0.47 15.62
C SER A 59 11.56 1.75 15.97
N LYS A 60 10.86 2.89 16.09
CA LYS A 60 11.46 4.14 16.57
C LYS A 60 11.98 4.03 18.00
N LYS A 61 11.22 3.43 18.91
CA LYS A 61 11.69 3.20 20.30
C LYS A 61 12.97 2.36 20.32
N LEU A 62 13.04 1.32 19.50
CA LEU A 62 14.24 0.46 19.42
C LEU A 62 15.43 1.20 18.80
N LEU A 63 15.19 2.06 17.81
CA LEU A 63 16.22 2.96 17.26
C LEU A 63 16.79 3.88 18.35
N ASP A 64 15.91 4.53 19.12
CA ASP A 64 16.31 5.47 20.17
C ASP A 64 17.06 4.75 21.32
N GLN A 65 16.71 3.49 21.60
CA GLN A 65 17.30 2.71 22.69
C GLN A 65 18.61 2.00 22.32
N TYR A 66 18.72 1.44 21.12
CA TYR A 66 19.83 0.55 20.74
C TYR A 66 20.65 1.07 19.55
N GLY A 67 20.16 2.06 18.80
CA GLY A 67 20.85 2.64 17.65
C GLY A 67 20.57 1.91 16.32
N TYR A 68 20.91 2.57 15.21
CA TYR A 68 20.58 2.14 13.85
C TYR A 68 21.23 0.81 13.44
N GLU A 69 22.42 0.50 13.97
CA GLU A 69 23.15 -0.73 13.62
C GLU A 69 22.83 -1.90 14.55
N SER A 70 21.97 -1.70 15.56
CA SER A 70 21.59 -2.75 16.50
C SER A 70 20.81 -3.89 15.87
N LYS A 71 20.94 -5.08 16.45
CA LYS A 71 20.18 -6.26 16.01
C LYS A 71 18.68 -6.04 16.25
N GLU A 72 18.32 -5.45 17.38
CA GLU A 72 16.95 -5.16 17.81
C GLU A 72 16.21 -4.26 16.81
N TYR A 73 16.84 -3.15 16.41
CA TYR A 73 16.26 -2.26 15.41
C TYR A 73 16.16 -2.94 14.05
N ASN A 74 17.22 -3.65 13.61
CA ASN A 74 17.22 -4.33 12.32
C ASN A 74 16.15 -5.42 12.24
N ASP A 75 16.00 -6.24 13.28
CA ASP A 75 14.94 -7.26 13.37
C ASP A 75 13.55 -6.61 13.32
N ALA A 76 13.36 -5.49 14.01
CA ALA A 76 12.09 -4.75 13.99
C ALA A 76 11.77 -4.17 12.62
N ILE A 77 12.75 -3.66 11.88
CA ILE A 77 12.56 -3.19 10.49
C ILE A 77 12.23 -4.34 9.55
N ILE A 78 12.85 -5.50 9.71
CA ILE A 78 12.53 -6.70 8.93
C ILE A 78 11.09 -7.13 9.20
N ALA A 79 10.68 -7.16 10.46
CA ALA A 79 9.30 -7.48 10.85
C ALA A 79 8.30 -6.47 10.26
N LEU A 80 8.58 -5.17 10.39
CA LEU A 80 7.72 -4.10 9.88
C LEU A 80 7.51 -4.22 8.36
N ARG A 81 8.58 -4.51 7.59
CA ARG A 81 8.46 -4.72 6.13
C ARG A 81 7.56 -5.89 5.76
N LYS A 82 7.68 -7.01 6.48
CA LYS A 82 6.80 -8.19 6.26
C LYS A 82 5.34 -7.85 6.54
N GLU A 83 5.09 -7.08 7.61
CA GLU A 83 3.74 -6.64 7.92
C GLU A 83 3.20 -5.64 6.89
N ASP A 84 4.03 -4.72 6.39
CA ASP A 84 3.65 -3.77 5.35
C ASP A 84 3.21 -4.49 4.06
N GLU A 85 3.94 -5.54 3.64
CA GLU A 85 3.55 -6.39 2.52
C GLU A 85 2.19 -7.06 2.75
N LEU A 86 1.97 -7.64 3.93
CA LEU A 86 0.68 -8.27 4.28
C LEU A 86 -0.47 -7.26 4.30
N ARG A 87 -0.25 -6.08 4.88
CA ARG A 87 -1.24 -5.00 4.92
C ARG A 87 -1.58 -4.52 3.52
N LEU A 88 -0.61 -4.44 2.62
CA LEU A 88 -0.86 -4.08 1.23
C LEU A 88 -1.78 -5.09 0.56
N VAL A 89 -1.52 -6.39 0.69
CA VAL A 89 -2.40 -7.43 0.14
C VAL A 89 -3.83 -7.28 0.66
N LYS A 90 -4.00 -6.97 1.97
CA LYS A 90 -5.30 -6.70 2.58
C LYS A 90 -5.99 -5.47 1.96
N ILE A 91 -5.28 -4.35 1.86
CA ILE A 91 -5.81 -3.11 1.30
C ILE A 91 -6.15 -3.25 -0.18
N GLU A 92 -5.30 -3.87 -0.99
CA GLU A 92 -5.59 -4.06 -2.41
C GLU A 92 -6.81 -4.96 -2.62
N ARG A 93 -6.98 -6.01 -1.80
CA ARG A 93 -8.18 -6.85 -1.84
C ARG A 93 -9.42 -6.08 -1.41
N TYR A 94 -9.32 -5.28 -0.35
CA TYR A 94 -10.39 -4.38 0.07
C TYR A 94 -10.78 -3.41 -1.06
N LEU A 95 -9.81 -2.72 -1.67
CA LEU A 95 -10.05 -1.74 -2.74
C LEU A 95 -10.69 -2.38 -3.97
N ARG A 96 -10.24 -3.56 -4.38
CA ARG A 96 -10.87 -4.29 -5.50
C ARG A 96 -12.32 -4.68 -5.23
N LYS A 97 -12.63 -5.02 -3.97
CA LYS A 97 -13.97 -5.50 -3.59
C LYS A 97 -14.96 -4.37 -3.32
N PHE A 98 -14.50 -3.28 -2.70
CA PHE A 98 -15.37 -2.23 -2.15
C PHE A 98 -15.08 -0.84 -2.69
N GLY A 99 -14.00 -0.66 -3.45
CA GLY A 99 -13.47 0.65 -3.79
C GLY A 99 -12.80 1.35 -2.60
N HIS A 100 -12.50 2.63 -2.77
CA HIS A 100 -11.94 3.43 -1.68
C HIS A 100 -13.01 3.74 -0.63
N PRO A 101 -12.71 3.57 0.68
CA PRO A 101 -13.62 3.94 1.75
C PRO A 101 -14.01 5.42 1.68
N LYS A 102 -15.28 5.72 1.94
CA LYS A 102 -15.80 7.09 1.93
C LYS A 102 -15.56 7.78 3.26
N LYS A 103 -14.84 8.90 3.24
CA LYS A 103 -14.48 9.65 4.47
C LYS A 103 -15.70 10.05 5.28
N ASN A 104 -16.77 10.48 4.59
CA ASN A 104 -18.04 10.85 5.24
C ASN A 104 -18.86 9.66 5.78
N LYS A 105 -18.46 8.41 5.52
CA LYS A 105 -19.11 7.20 6.04
C LYS A 105 -18.31 6.53 7.14
N VAL A 106 -17.01 6.34 6.92
CA VAL A 106 -16.15 5.57 7.83
C VAL A 106 -15.27 6.45 8.72
N GLY A 107 -15.24 7.76 8.50
CA GLY A 107 -14.36 8.69 9.19
C GLY A 107 -12.96 8.77 8.56
N GLU A 108 -12.20 9.77 9.00
CA GLU A 108 -10.89 10.11 8.43
C GLU A 108 -9.84 9.00 8.61
N ILE A 109 -9.78 8.39 9.80
CA ILE A 109 -8.79 7.35 10.11
C ILE A 109 -8.98 6.15 9.16
N ALA A 110 -10.19 5.61 9.09
CA ALA A 110 -10.49 4.50 8.20
C ALA A 110 -10.27 4.88 6.72
N ALA A 111 -10.70 6.07 6.30
CA ALA A 111 -10.53 6.53 4.93
C ALA A 111 -9.05 6.70 4.52
N SER A 112 -8.17 7.04 5.47
CA SER A 112 -6.73 7.19 5.21
C SER A 112 -5.98 5.87 5.03
N ALA A 113 -6.57 4.74 5.46
CA ALA A 113 -5.89 3.44 5.50
C ALA A 113 -5.28 3.01 4.15
N PRO A 114 -5.98 3.10 3.00
CA PRO A 114 -5.39 2.70 1.73
C PRO A 114 -4.15 3.52 1.36
N TYR A 115 -4.25 4.85 1.41
CA TYR A 115 -3.11 5.73 1.16
C TYR A 115 -1.93 5.39 2.06
N LEU A 116 -2.17 5.31 3.38
CA LEU A 116 -1.14 5.01 4.38
C LEU A 116 -0.39 3.74 4.02
N VAL A 117 -1.10 2.63 3.83
CA VAL A 117 -0.46 1.34 3.55
C VAL A 117 0.30 1.38 2.22
N ILE A 118 -0.31 1.90 1.16
CA ILE A 118 0.28 1.90 -0.19
C ILE A 118 1.60 2.70 -0.22
N HIS A 119 1.68 3.87 0.42
CA HIS A 119 2.90 4.67 0.35
C HIS A 119 4.04 4.12 1.22
N HIS A 120 3.72 3.29 2.22
CA HIS A 120 4.72 2.68 3.10
C HIS A 120 5.43 1.50 2.44
N VAL A 121 4.71 0.71 1.63
CA VAL A 121 5.34 -0.33 0.84
C VAL A 121 6.27 0.33 -0.18
N GLY A 122 7.53 -0.12 -0.23
CA GLY A 122 8.49 0.33 -1.24
C GLY A 122 7.98 0.01 -2.66
N SER A 123 8.45 0.73 -3.68
CA SER A 123 8.02 0.49 -5.07
C SER A 123 8.73 -0.69 -5.74
N SER A 124 9.00 -1.78 -5.03
CA SER A 124 9.79 -2.87 -5.61
C SER A 124 9.06 -3.59 -6.75
N LYS A 125 7.71 -3.49 -6.84
CA LYS A 125 6.90 -4.18 -7.86
C LYS A 125 5.81 -3.31 -8.52
N GLY A 126 5.90 -1.98 -8.44
CA GLY A 126 4.97 -1.07 -9.11
C GLY A 126 3.61 -0.93 -8.42
N GLU A 127 3.53 -1.25 -7.13
CA GLU A 127 2.33 -1.20 -6.30
C GLU A 127 1.69 0.18 -6.28
N GLU A 128 2.51 1.24 -6.30
CA GLU A 128 2.03 2.62 -6.44
C GLU A 128 1.25 2.78 -7.76
N GLU A 129 1.84 2.39 -8.90
CA GLU A 129 1.19 2.52 -10.22
C GLU A 129 -0.11 1.71 -10.31
N ASN A 130 -0.16 0.53 -9.68
CA ASN A 130 -1.33 -0.36 -9.69
C ASN A 130 -2.50 0.20 -8.89
N ASN A 131 -2.22 0.99 -7.84
CA ASN A 131 -3.25 1.56 -6.97
C ASN A 131 -3.60 3.02 -7.29
N PHE A 132 -2.98 3.61 -8.32
CA PHE A 132 -3.18 5.01 -8.71
C PHE A 132 -4.65 5.37 -8.90
N GLU A 133 -5.43 4.54 -9.59
CA GLU A 133 -6.83 4.87 -9.91
C GLU A 133 -7.70 4.97 -8.65
N PHE A 134 -7.47 4.11 -7.66
CA PHE A 134 -8.19 4.17 -6.38
C PHE A 134 -7.86 5.46 -5.62
N LEU A 135 -6.58 5.82 -5.52
CA LEU A 135 -6.14 7.01 -4.78
C LEU A 135 -6.48 8.30 -5.50
N TYR A 136 -6.40 8.33 -6.84
CA TYR A 136 -6.85 9.47 -7.62
C TYR A 136 -8.36 9.69 -7.47
N ASN A 137 -9.16 8.62 -7.55
CA ASN A 137 -10.60 8.72 -7.32
C ASN A 137 -10.94 9.17 -5.90
N ALA A 138 -10.17 8.74 -4.89
CA ALA A 138 -10.32 9.19 -3.52
C ALA A 138 -10.01 10.69 -3.38
N TYR A 139 -8.94 11.16 -4.01
CA TYR A 139 -8.58 12.58 -4.02
C TYR A 139 -9.67 13.44 -4.68
N ILE A 140 -10.15 13.05 -5.86
CA ILE A 140 -11.21 13.78 -6.57
C ILE A 140 -12.53 13.80 -5.78
N GLN A 141 -12.76 12.81 -4.91
CA GLN A 141 -13.94 12.72 -4.05
C GLN A 141 -13.71 13.29 -2.65
N GLU A 142 -12.56 13.93 -2.42
CA GLU A 142 -12.15 14.47 -1.12
C GLU A 142 -12.13 13.42 0.01
N ASP A 143 -12.04 12.14 -0.33
CA ASP A 143 -11.86 11.04 0.62
C ASP A 143 -10.43 11.02 1.19
N ILE A 144 -9.48 11.59 0.45
CA ILE A 144 -8.13 11.96 0.91
C ILE A 144 -7.83 13.40 0.48
N ASP A 145 -6.97 14.10 1.23
CA ASP A 145 -6.61 15.48 0.93
C ASP A 145 -5.49 15.60 -0.13
N TYR A 146 -5.21 16.84 -0.52
CA TYR A 146 -4.12 17.17 -1.43
C TYR A 146 -2.75 16.75 -0.88
N GLY A 147 -2.51 16.89 0.43
CA GLY A 147 -1.22 16.55 1.04
C GLY A 147 -0.91 15.07 0.92
N ALA A 148 -1.88 14.21 1.19
CA ALA A 148 -1.78 12.77 1.02
C ALA A 148 -1.53 12.40 -0.45
N PHE A 149 -2.35 12.92 -1.37
CA PHE A 149 -2.23 12.55 -2.78
C PHE A 149 -0.94 13.07 -3.43
N SER A 150 -0.54 14.32 -3.15
CA SER A 150 0.73 14.90 -3.63
C SER A 150 1.94 14.16 -3.07
N PHE A 151 1.92 13.75 -1.80
CA PHE A 151 2.99 12.95 -1.21
C PHE A 151 3.16 11.60 -1.89
N TYR A 152 2.04 10.91 -2.15
CA TYR A 152 2.02 9.64 -2.89
C TYR A 152 2.61 9.79 -4.30
N LEU A 153 2.21 10.83 -5.06
CA LEU A 153 2.78 11.08 -6.39
C LEU A 153 4.26 11.47 -6.35
N ASN A 154 4.68 12.28 -5.37
CA ASN A 154 6.09 12.64 -5.19
C ASN A 154 6.96 11.44 -4.81
N ARG A 155 6.46 10.52 -3.98
CA ARG A 155 7.11 9.24 -3.66
C ARG A 155 7.31 8.42 -4.93
N MET A 156 6.26 8.23 -5.72
CA MET A 156 6.31 7.52 -6.99
C MET A 156 7.30 8.18 -7.95
N TYR A 157 7.28 9.50 -8.09
CA TYR A 157 8.22 10.26 -8.92
C TYR A 157 9.68 10.07 -8.46
N THR A 158 9.92 10.21 -7.16
CA THR A 158 11.27 10.08 -6.57
C THR A 158 11.82 8.67 -6.76
N ARG A 159 10.98 7.64 -6.62
CA ARG A 159 11.37 6.25 -6.82
C ARG A 159 11.67 5.96 -8.30
N LYS A 160 10.83 6.47 -9.22
CA LYS A 160 10.96 6.29 -10.67
C LYS A 160 12.19 7.02 -11.24
N TYR A 161 12.43 8.26 -10.83
CA TYR A 161 13.45 9.13 -11.44
C TYR A 161 14.66 9.39 -10.55
N ARG A 162 14.69 8.86 -9.32
CA ARG A 162 15.78 9.04 -8.34
C ARG A 162 16.10 10.51 -8.03
N LYS A 163 15.11 11.40 -8.19
CA LYS A 163 15.21 12.83 -7.91
C LYS A 163 13.88 13.38 -7.42
N ARG A 164 13.93 14.49 -6.68
CA ARG A 164 12.71 15.19 -6.25
C ARG A 164 12.06 15.90 -7.43
N HIS A 165 10.74 15.95 -7.44
CA HIS A 165 10.02 16.83 -8.34
C HIS A 165 10.34 18.29 -7.99
N GLN A 166 10.59 19.10 -9.00
CA GLN A 166 10.79 20.54 -8.84
C GLN A 166 9.72 21.24 -9.68
N ILE A 167 9.10 22.23 -9.06
CA ILE A 167 8.13 23.15 -9.65
C ILE A 167 8.49 24.56 -9.19
N GLU A 168 8.43 25.52 -10.11
CA GLU A 168 8.75 26.91 -9.80
C GLU A 168 7.64 27.55 -8.96
N SER A 169 8.02 28.42 -8.02
CA SER A 169 7.08 29.15 -7.18
C SER A 169 6.76 30.52 -7.78
N PRO A 170 5.55 31.06 -7.56
CA PRO A 170 4.43 30.43 -6.85
C PRO A 170 3.67 29.42 -7.73
N TYR A 171 3.14 28.37 -7.11
CA TYR A 171 2.26 27.40 -7.78
C TYR A 171 1.04 27.09 -6.89
N LYS A 172 -0.07 26.69 -7.51
CA LYS A 172 -1.26 26.18 -6.82
C LYS A 172 -1.15 24.67 -6.59
N PRO A 173 -1.80 24.10 -5.57
CA PRO A 173 -1.83 22.66 -5.34
C PRO A 173 -2.12 21.81 -6.59
N GLU A 174 -3.05 22.26 -7.43
CA GLU A 174 -3.43 21.57 -8.67
C GLU A 174 -2.31 21.57 -9.70
N ASP A 175 -1.46 22.60 -9.73
CA ASP A 175 -0.33 22.69 -10.66
C ASP A 175 0.70 21.59 -10.36
N GLU A 176 0.98 21.31 -9.09
CA GLU A 176 1.87 20.22 -8.69
C GLU A 176 1.30 18.86 -9.05
N ILE A 177 0.03 18.59 -8.72
CA ILE A 177 -0.64 17.32 -9.03
C ILE A 177 -0.64 17.09 -10.55
N ASN A 178 -1.02 18.09 -11.34
CA ASN A 178 -1.05 17.99 -12.79
C ASN A 178 0.37 17.77 -13.37
N SER A 179 1.38 18.48 -12.86
CA SER A 179 2.76 18.31 -13.30
C SER A 179 3.29 16.90 -12.98
N LEU A 180 2.98 16.37 -11.80
CA LEU A 180 3.34 15.01 -11.41
C LEU A 180 2.62 13.96 -12.28
N ILE A 181 1.30 14.09 -12.48
CA ILE A 181 0.52 13.18 -13.35
C ILE A 181 1.08 13.15 -14.77
N GLN A 182 1.43 14.31 -15.33
CA GLN A 182 2.06 14.40 -16.65
C GLN A 182 3.43 13.72 -16.66
N LYS A 183 4.34 14.09 -15.74
CA LYS A 183 5.71 13.55 -15.73
C LYS A 183 5.75 12.06 -15.39
N LEU A 184 4.75 11.52 -14.72
CA LEU A 184 4.63 10.09 -14.41
C LEU A 184 3.95 9.28 -15.54
N ASN A 185 3.49 9.94 -16.62
CA ASN A 185 2.72 9.35 -17.71
C ASN A 185 1.38 8.74 -17.26
N LEU A 186 0.66 9.43 -16.36
CA LEU A 186 -0.63 8.98 -15.82
C LEU A 186 -1.83 9.72 -16.42
N ALA A 187 -1.61 10.67 -17.33
CA ALA A 187 -2.64 11.55 -17.88
C ALA A 187 -3.81 10.78 -18.53
N ASP A 188 -3.53 9.74 -19.33
CA ASP A 188 -4.59 8.99 -20.02
C ASP A 188 -5.49 8.21 -19.05
N ARG A 189 -4.92 7.71 -17.94
CA ARG A 189 -5.69 7.08 -16.87
C ARG A 189 -6.65 8.07 -16.23
N THR A 190 -6.21 9.30 -15.99
CA THR A 190 -7.08 10.34 -15.42
C THR A 190 -8.19 10.81 -16.35
N LYS A 191 -7.94 10.87 -17.67
CA LYS A 191 -8.96 11.22 -18.67
C LYS A 191 -10.08 10.19 -18.71
N LYS A 192 -9.71 8.90 -18.76
CA LYS A 192 -10.67 7.79 -18.73
C LYS A 192 -11.59 7.88 -17.50
N LEU A 193 -11.01 8.06 -16.31
CA LEU A 193 -11.77 8.18 -15.06
C LEU A 193 -12.70 9.41 -14.98
N LYS A 194 -12.43 10.48 -15.74
CA LYS A 194 -13.32 11.64 -15.82
C LYS A 194 -14.49 11.43 -16.80
N MET A 195 -14.35 10.53 -17.78
CA MET A 195 -15.39 10.22 -18.76
C MET A 195 -16.40 9.19 -18.26
N ASP A 196 -16.00 8.34 -17.30
CA ASP A 196 -16.84 7.29 -16.71
C ASP A 196 -17.74 7.80 -15.55
N LYS A 197 -17.84 9.13 -15.37
CA LYS A 197 -18.68 9.80 -14.35
C LYS A 197 -19.79 10.60 -15.00
#